data_AF-A0AA89QDK8-F1
#
_entry.id   AF-A0AA89QDK8-F1
#
_cell.length_a   1.000
_cell.length_b   1.000
_cell.length_c   1.000
_cell.angle_alpha   90.00
_cell.angle_beta   90.00
_cell.angle_gamma   90.00
#
_symmetry.space_group_name_H-M   'P 1'
#
loop_
_entity.id
_entity.type
_entity.pdbx_description
1 polymer ?
#
loop_
_entity_poly.entity_id
_entity_poly.type
_entity_poly.pdbx_seq_one_letter_code
_entity_poly.pdbx_strand_id
1 'polypeptide(L)'
;MPDADPMVSRHRLSSELQEARRKAGYTQPDVARETGWSLSKVMRLESGRVKISMTDLKALISFYGLSPDASEKLRRAAEEARRQPWWYEYRSLLSEGFQSYLGYEASASVIRNFEALFIPGLLQTEEYARAALQQSVVPEKEELLDLRMKRQERMLSEPKTELRFLIDEAALRRVVGTAELMEAQIQHLQQVSALEHVSIGVVPFSSGLYPLLRSPYVIFEFTKADQERVVYLENPDGSVILNNKAIVGVQRSVETYLEAFWEIENRYAQPITEWSSQHPQVAA
;
A
#
# COMPACT_ATOMS: atom_id res chain seq x y z
N MET A 1 -12.78 10.98 15.26
CA MET A 1 -12.16 10.70 13.95
C MET A 1 -11.68 9.27 13.99
N PRO A 2 -11.85 8.45 12.94
CA PRO A 2 -11.35 7.08 12.96
C PRO A 2 -9.84 7.14 13.19
N ASP A 3 -9.34 6.37 14.15
CA ASP A 3 -7.93 6.37 14.54
C ASP A 3 -7.04 6.14 13.32
N ALA A 4 -6.23 7.15 12.98
CA ALA A 4 -5.25 7.03 11.91
C ALA A 4 -4.28 5.90 12.26
N ASP A 5 -3.98 5.03 11.28
CA ASP A 5 -3.04 3.93 11.52
C ASP A 5 -1.65 4.50 11.90
N PRO A 6 -0.96 3.93 12.90
CA PRO A 6 0.29 4.48 13.41
C PRO A 6 1.39 4.67 12.36
N MET A 7 1.37 3.89 11.27
CA MET A 7 2.31 4.07 10.16
C MET A 7 1.98 5.32 9.33
N VAL A 8 0.70 5.62 9.16
CA VAL A 8 0.19 6.86 8.52
C VAL A 8 0.59 8.07 9.33
N SER A 9 0.36 8.02 10.63
CA SER A 9 0.75 9.11 11.52
C SER A 9 2.27 9.25 11.57
N ARG A 10 3.04 8.16 11.41
CA ARG A 10 4.51 8.24 11.31
C ARG A 10 4.98 8.87 10.01
N HIS A 11 4.41 8.48 8.87
CA HIS A 11 4.73 9.09 7.59
C HIS A 11 4.36 10.58 7.60
N ARG A 12 3.12 10.91 8.00
CA ARG A 12 2.66 12.30 8.16
C ARG A 12 3.57 13.11 9.08
N LEU A 13 3.93 12.57 10.24
CA LEU A 13 4.85 13.21 11.18
C LEU A 13 6.22 13.47 10.53
N SER A 14 6.73 12.51 9.78
CA SER A 14 8.00 12.63 9.06
C SER A 14 7.96 13.77 8.04
N SER A 15 6.93 13.82 7.20
CA SER A 15 6.72 14.89 6.20
C SER A 15 6.54 16.26 6.87
N GLU A 16 5.75 16.33 7.96
CA GLU A 16 5.55 17.57 8.72
C GLU A 16 6.83 18.05 9.41
N LEU A 17 7.68 17.14 9.91
CA LEU A 17 8.99 17.48 10.48
C LEU A 17 9.94 18.01 9.40
N GLN A 18 9.98 17.39 8.23
CA GLN A 18 10.78 17.87 7.10
C GLN A 18 10.33 19.27 6.67
N GLU A 19 9.03 19.49 6.53
CA GLU A 19 8.48 20.77 6.10
C GLU A 19 8.70 21.86 7.15
N ALA A 20 8.52 21.54 8.43
CA ALA A 20 8.83 22.44 9.54
C ALA A 20 10.30 22.88 9.51
N ARG A 21 11.23 21.94 9.30
CA ARG A 21 12.65 22.25 9.18
C ARG A 21 12.94 23.16 7.98
N ARG A 22 12.38 22.84 6.81
CA ARG A 22 12.58 23.64 5.58
C ARG A 22 12.04 25.05 5.74
N LYS A 23 10.84 25.22 6.32
CA LYS A 23 10.25 26.54 6.62
C LYS A 23 11.07 27.36 7.60
N ALA A 24 11.69 26.70 8.58
CA ALA A 24 12.61 27.33 9.52
C ALA A 24 13.99 27.64 8.92
N GLY A 25 14.27 27.22 7.68
CA GLY A 25 15.52 27.50 6.98
C GLY A 25 16.72 26.64 7.41
N TYR A 26 16.49 25.53 8.11
CA TYR A 26 17.58 24.68 8.63
C TYR A 26 17.88 23.49 7.72
N THR A 27 19.15 23.07 7.69
CA THR A 27 19.58 21.79 7.09
C THR A 27 19.61 20.68 8.15
N GLN A 28 19.61 19.41 7.73
CA GLN A 28 19.73 18.28 8.68
C GLN A 28 21.03 18.35 9.53
N PRO A 29 22.20 18.74 8.97
CA PRO A 29 23.40 19.04 9.77
C PRO A 29 23.21 20.12 10.83
N ASP A 30 22.43 21.18 10.54
CA ASP A 30 22.16 22.23 11.54
C ASP A 30 21.39 21.68 12.73
N VAL A 31 20.38 20.84 12.47
CA VAL A 31 19.60 20.14 13.51
C VAL A 31 20.50 19.24 14.34
N ALA A 32 21.36 18.44 13.70
CA ALA A 32 22.28 17.55 14.38
C ALA A 32 23.22 18.32 15.33
N ARG A 33 23.76 19.45 14.86
CA ARG A 33 24.64 20.33 15.64
C ARG A 33 23.93 20.92 16.85
N GLU A 34 22.73 21.48 16.68
CA GLU A 34 22.00 22.14 17.77
C GLU A 34 21.50 21.13 18.82
N THR A 35 20.93 20.02 18.38
CA THR A 35 20.34 19.03 19.27
C THR A 35 21.38 18.12 19.94
N GLY A 36 22.63 18.18 19.50
CA GLY A 36 23.70 17.25 19.90
C GLY A 36 23.48 15.82 19.40
N TRP A 37 22.63 15.62 18.40
CA TRP A 37 22.34 14.30 17.82
C TRP A 37 23.30 13.96 16.68
N SER A 38 23.45 12.67 16.39
CA SER A 38 24.13 12.27 15.15
C SER A 38 23.26 12.64 13.93
N LEU A 39 23.91 13.03 12.83
CA LEU A 39 23.23 13.28 11.55
C LEU A 39 22.38 12.06 11.13
N SER A 40 22.89 10.86 11.34
CA SER A 40 22.17 9.61 11.08
C SER A 40 20.88 9.46 11.89
N LYS A 41 20.81 9.97 13.12
CA LYS A 41 19.56 10.01 13.90
C LYS A 41 18.56 10.96 13.25
N VAL A 42 18.99 12.18 12.89
CA VAL A 42 18.14 13.18 12.22
C VAL A 42 17.57 12.63 10.92
N MET A 43 18.41 12.03 10.08
CA MET A 43 17.97 11.41 8.81
C MET A 43 16.96 10.29 9.02
N ARG A 44 17.12 9.45 10.06
CA ARG A 44 16.15 8.37 10.36
C ARG A 44 14.82 8.89 10.89
N LEU A 45 14.84 9.98 11.67
CA LEU A 45 13.64 10.64 12.16
C LEU A 45 12.84 11.27 11.00
N GLU A 46 13.53 12.00 10.11
CA GLU A 46 12.92 12.65 8.94
C GLU A 46 12.59 11.70 7.79
N SER A 47 12.99 10.44 7.87
CA SER A 47 12.54 9.40 6.92
C SER A 47 11.45 8.50 7.50
N GLY A 48 10.98 8.77 8.72
CA GLY A 48 9.95 7.96 9.38
C GLY A 48 10.41 6.52 9.72
N ARG A 49 11.69 6.21 9.60
CA ARG A 49 12.24 4.86 9.87
C ARG A 49 12.29 4.51 11.35
N VAL A 50 12.36 5.52 12.22
CA VAL A 50 12.36 5.35 13.68
C VAL A 50 11.29 6.22 14.33
N LYS A 51 10.70 5.73 15.42
CA LYS A 51 9.75 6.52 16.22
C LYS A 51 10.50 7.67 16.90
N ILE A 52 9.95 8.88 16.83
CA ILE A 52 10.44 10.01 17.61
C ILE A 52 9.98 9.90 19.07
N SER A 53 10.87 10.21 20.01
CA SER A 53 10.48 10.35 21.41
C SER A 53 9.77 11.68 21.63
N MET A 54 8.83 11.76 22.60
CA MET A 54 8.19 13.04 22.91
C MET A 54 9.20 14.08 23.41
N THR A 55 10.32 13.66 23.99
CA THR A 55 11.43 14.53 24.37
C THR A 55 12.15 15.09 23.16
N ASP A 56 12.51 14.23 22.20
CA ASP A 56 13.14 14.65 20.94
C ASP A 56 12.21 15.58 20.15
N LEU A 57 10.91 15.28 20.10
CA LEU A 57 9.94 16.12 19.42
C LEU A 57 9.85 17.52 20.02
N LYS A 58 9.84 17.64 21.36
CA LYS A 58 9.86 18.95 22.03
C LYS A 58 11.10 19.75 21.67
N ALA A 59 12.26 19.09 21.58
CA ALA A 59 13.51 19.75 21.18
C ALA A 59 13.41 20.30 19.76
N LEU A 60 12.88 19.53 18.81
CA LEU A 60 12.68 20.00 17.43
C LEU A 60 11.66 21.14 17.34
N ILE A 61 10.52 21.02 18.03
CA ILE A 61 9.50 22.08 18.08
C ILE A 61 10.11 23.40 18.57
N SER A 62 10.89 23.34 19.66
CA SER A 62 11.56 24.51 20.22
C SER A 62 12.60 25.07 19.27
N PHE A 63 13.41 24.22 18.64
CA PHE A 63 14.47 24.65 17.74
C PHE A 63 13.93 25.28 16.45
N TYR A 64 12.86 24.71 15.90
CA TYR A 64 12.22 25.22 14.68
C TYR A 64 11.35 26.47 14.94
N GLY A 65 11.13 26.86 16.20
CA GLY A 65 10.34 28.04 16.56
C GLY A 65 8.87 27.93 16.13
N LEU A 66 8.27 26.73 16.23
CA LEU A 66 6.92 26.49 15.74
C LEU A 66 5.85 27.21 16.58
N SER A 67 4.78 27.65 15.93
CA SER A 67 3.62 28.22 16.62
C SER A 67 2.96 27.19 17.54
N PRO A 68 2.17 27.61 18.54
CA PRO A 68 1.44 26.69 19.40
C PRO A 68 0.55 25.71 18.63
N ASP A 69 -0.11 26.17 17.57
CA ASP A 69 -0.97 25.35 16.71
C ASP A 69 -0.17 24.28 15.94
N ALA A 70 0.93 24.67 15.29
CA ALA A 70 1.80 23.73 14.59
C ALA A 70 2.47 22.72 15.55
N SER A 71 2.81 23.16 16.76
CA SER A 71 3.38 22.33 17.82
C SER A 71 2.40 21.26 18.29
N GLU A 72 1.14 21.64 18.51
CA GLU A 72 0.08 20.73 18.92
C GLU A 72 -0.23 19.71 17.82
N LYS A 73 -0.26 20.15 16.55
CA LYS A 73 -0.44 19.26 15.40
C LYS A 73 0.62 18.16 15.33
N LEU A 74 1.90 18.54 15.45
CA LEU A 74 3.02 17.57 15.46
C LEU A 74 2.98 16.64 16.67
N ARG A 75 2.60 17.14 17.85
CA ARG A 75 2.44 16.30 19.05
C ARG A 75 1.38 15.24 18.88
N ARG A 76 0.20 15.60 18.37
CA ARG A 76 -0.87 14.63 18.08
C ARG A 76 -0.41 13.58 17.08
N ALA A 77 0.23 14.01 15.98
CA ALA A 77 0.78 13.08 15.00
C ALA A 77 1.80 12.11 15.62
N ALA A 78 2.65 12.57 16.53
CA ALA A 78 3.62 11.72 17.22
C ALA A 78 2.98 10.76 18.24
N GLU A 79 1.94 11.18 18.95
CA GLU A 79 1.18 10.31 19.85
C GLU A 79 0.45 9.20 19.09
N GLU A 80 -0.22 9.56 17.99
CA GLU A 80 -0.86 8.59 17.10
C GLU A 80 0.16 7.61 16.48
N ALA A 81 1.31 8.11 16.02
CA ALA A 81 2.38 7.28 15.44
C ALA A 81 2.99 6.25 16.42
N ARG A 82 2.75 6.44 17.73
CA ARG A 82 3.22 5.55 18.79
C ARG A 82 2.21 4.48 19.19
N ARG A 83 0.94 4.59 18.77
CA ARG A 83 -0.10 3.59 19.04
C ARG A 83 0.23 2.24 18.40
N GLN A 84 -0.42 1.18 18.88
CA GLN A 84 -0.31 -0.14 18.27
C GLN A 84 -1.10 -0.17 16.95
N PRO A 85 -0.53 -0.71 15.86
CA PRO A 85 -1.27 -0.90 14.61
C PRO A 85 -2.46 -1.85 14.82
N TRP A 86 -3.51 -1.68 14.02
CA TRP A 86 -4.70 -2.55 14.10
C TRP A 86 -4.36 -4.03 13.84
N TRP A 87 -3.31 -4.30 13.07
CA TRP A 87 -2.84 -5.65 12.75
C TRP A 87 -1.84 -6.22 13.78
N TYR A 88 -1.58 -5.50 14.90
CA TYR A 88 -0.55 -5.90 15.87
C TYR A 88 -0.77 -7.30 16.46
N GLU A 89 -2.02 -7.73 16.61
CA GLU A 89 -2.36 -9.08 17.08
C GLU A 89 -1.87 -10.19 16.12
N TYR A 90 -1.77 -9.90 14.82
CA TYR A 90 -1.32 -10.85 13.81
C TYR A 90 0.19 -10.83 13.57
N ARG A 91 0.96 -9.96 14.24
CA ARG A 91 2.37 -9.69 13.90
C ARG A 91 3.27 -10.94 13.85
N SER A 92 2.94 -11.99 14.60
CA SER A 92 3.68 -13.26 14.59
C SER A 92 3.48 -14.06 13.30
N LEU A 93 2.40 -13.79 12.57
CA LEU A 93 2.04 -14.43 11.30
C LEU A 93 2.61 -13.70 10.08
N LEU A 94 3.13 -12.48 10.28
CA LEU A 94 3.49 -11.57 9.18
C LEU A 94 5.00 -11.44 9.04
N SER A 95 5.49 -11.60 7.81
CA SER A 95 6.86 -11.24 7.46
C SER A 95 7.10 -9.74 7.69
N GLU A 96 8.35 -9.35 7.93
CA GLU A 96 8.73 -7.93 8.07
C GLU A 96 8.34 -7.11 6.83
N GLY A 97 8.48 -7.73 5.65
CA GLY A 97 8.05 -7.15 4.38
C GLY A 97 6.55 -6.87 4.33
N PHE A 98 5.72 -7.82 4.77
CA PHE A 98 4.27 -7.63 4.78
C PHE A 98 3.79 -6.66 5.87
N GLN A 99 4.48 -6.62 7.03
CA GLN A 99 4.23 -5.56 8.02
C GLN A 99 4.52 -4.16 7.44
N SER A 100 5.57 -4.04 6.62
CA SER A 100 5.88 -2.80 5.90
C SER A 100 4.81 -2.48 4.86
N TYR A 101 4.36 -3.48 4.09
CA TYR A 101 3.24 -3.36 3.15
C TYR A 101 1.99 -2.77 3.83
N LEU A 102 1.57 -3.32 4.98
CA LEU A 102 0.38 -2.82 5.70
C LEU A 102 0.55 -1.38 6.17
N GLY A 103 1.78 -0.98 6.52
CA GLY A 103 2.09 0.40 6.87
C GLY A 103 2.00 1.37 5.69
N TYR A 104 2.48 0.95 4.51
CA TYR A 104 2.37 1.75 3.28
C TYR A 104 0.93 1.83 2.79
N GLU A 105 0.21 0.71 2.80
CA GLU A 105 -1.20 0.62 2.40
C GLU A 105 -2.05 1.62 3.19
N ALA A 106 -1.90 1.66 4.52
CA ALA A 106 -2.65 2.60 5.34
C ALA A 106 -2.32 4.07 5.04
N SER A 107 -1.09 4.36 4.57
CA SER A 107 -0.57 5.72 4.40
C SER A 107 -0.75 6.28 2.99
N ALA A 108 -1.06 5.41 2.04
CA ALA A 108 -1.11 5.74 0.63
C ALA A 108 -2.33 6.62 0.30
N SER A 109 -2.09 7.62 -0.55
CA SER A 109 -3.17 8.38 -1.20
C SER A 109 -3.68 7.69 -2.46
N VAL A 110 -2.81 6.93 -3.14
CA VAL A 110 -3.17 6.08 -4.28
C VAL A 110 -2.47 4.74 -4.12
N ILE A 111 -3.19 3.65 -4.38
CA ILE A 111 -2.66 2.30 -4.45
C ILE A 111 -2.95 1.75 -5.83
N ARG A 112 -1.90 1.30 -6.52
CA ARG A 112 -1.99 0.63 -7.82
C ARG A 112 -1.57 -0.80 -7.64
N ASN A 113 -2.43 -1.75 -7.92
CA ASN A 113 -2.14 -3.17 -7.77
C ASN A 113 -2.35 -3.89 -9.10
N PHE A 114 -1.29 -4.52 -9.60
CA PHE A 114 -1.35 -5.40 -10.76
C PHE A 114 -1.19 -6.85 -10.31
N GLU A 115 -2.17 -7.69 -10.68
CA GLU A 115 -2.14 -9.13 -10.44
C GLU A 115 -2.37 -9.90 -11.73
N ALA A 116 -1.51 -10.89 -12.00
CA ALA A 116 -1.60 -11.71 -13.19
C ALA A 116 -2.28 -13.06 -12.95
N LEU A 117 -2.18 -13.61 -11.73
CA LEU A 117 -2.56 -15.01 -11.46
C LEU A 117 -3.61 -15.20 -10.38
N PHE A 118 -3.82 -14.20 -9.52
CA PHE A 118 -4.81 -14.23 -8.46
C PHE A 118 -5.66 -12.97 -8.48
N ILE A 119 -6.88 -13.04 -7.96
CA ILE A 119 -7.63 -11.82 -7.65
C ILE A 119 -6.90 -11.04 -6.55
N PRO A 120 -6.69 -9.72 -6.69
CA PRO A 120 -6.08 -8.88 -5.65
C PRO A 120 -6.72 -9.11 -4.28
N GLY A 121 -5.92 -9.24 -3.22
CA GLY A 121 -6.43 -9.61 -1.90
C GLY A 121 -7.44 -8.64 -1.28
N LEU A 122 -7.49 -7.38 -1.73
CA LEU A 122 -8.52 -6.39 -1.33
C LEU A 122 -9.84 -6.58 -2.08
N LEU A 123 -9.88 -7.41 -3.11
CA LEU A 123 -11.03 -7.66 -3.96
C LEU A 123 -11.57 -9.09 -3.82
N GLN A 124 -10.99 -9.91 -2.94
CA GLN A 124 -11.38 -11.31 -2.76
C GLN A 124 -12.62 -11.42 -1.86
N THR A 125 -13.60 -12.26 -2.23
CA THR A 125 -14.61 -12.70 -1.27
C THR A 125 -13.99 -13.58 -0.17
N GLU A 126 -14.68 -13.75 0.95
CA GLU A 126 -14.21 -14.62 2.03
C GLU A 126 -14.00 -16.06 1.53
N GLU A 127 -14.91 -16.56 0.69
CA GLU A 127 -14.84 -17.91 0.12
C GLU A 127 -13.63 -18.07 -0.80
N TYR A 128 -13.38 -17.09 -1.68
CA TYR A 128 -12.19 -17.11 -2.54
C TYR A 128 -10.92 -17.05 -1.71
N ALA A 129 -10.86 -16.13 -0.74
CA ALA A 129 -9.70 -15.98 0.13
C ALA A 129 -9.42 -17.26 0.92
N ARG A 130 -10.46 -17.92 1.45
CA ARG A 130 -10.37 -19.21 2.14
C ARG A 130 -9.87 -20.30 1.20
N ALA A 131 -10.44 -20.42 0.00
CA ALA A 131 -10.03 -21.42 -0.99
C ALA A 131 -8.57 -21.24 -1.44
N ALA A 132 -8.12 -20.00 -1.64
CA ALA A 132 -6.73 -19.69 -1.96
C ALA A 132 -5.78 -20.03 -0.80
N LEU A 133 -6.15 -19.68 0.45
CA LEU A 133 -5.35 -20.02 1.63
C LEU A 133 -5.25 -21.53 1.87
N GLN A 134 -6.24 -22.32 1.46
CA GLN A 134 -6.18 -23.78 1.60
C GLN A 134 -5.03 -24.41 0.82
N GLN A 135 -4.63 -23.81 -0.30
CA GLN A 135 -3.49 -24.27 -1.11
C GLN A 135 -2.13 -23.79 -0.56
N SER A 136 -2.12 -22.88 0.41
CA SER A 136 -0.89 -22.45 1.08
C SER A 136 -0.40 -23.50 2.08
N VAL A 137 0.91 -23.53 2.31
CA VAL A 137 1.57 -24.40 3.31
C VAL A 137 1.55 -23.80 4.73
N VAL A 138 0.90 -22.65 4.92
CA VAL A 138 0.88 -21.93 6.20
C VAL A 138 -0.18 -22.57 7.13
N PRO A 139 0.14 -22.84 8.41
CA PRO A 139 -0.81 -23.46 9.32
C PRO A 139 -1.95 -22.53 9.80
N GLU A 140 -1.68 -21.26 10.04
CA GLU A 140 -2.61 -20.28 10.64
C GLU A 140 -3.56 -19.64 9.60
N LYS A 141 -4.32 -20.48 8.89
CA LYS A 141 -5.16 -20.05 7.76
C LYS A 141 -6.34 -19.17 8.17
N GLU A 142 -6.96 -19.43 9.32
CA GLU A 142 -8.14 -18.66 9.78
C GLU A 142 -7.76 -17.27 10.26
N GLU A 143 -6.65 -17.12 10.98
CA GLU A 143 -6.15 -15.82 11.40
C GLU A 143 -5.70 -14.96 10.21
N LEU A 144 -5.10 -15.58 9.19
CA LEU A 144 -4.77 -14.89 7.94
C LEU A 144 -6.01 -14.49 7.13
N LEU A 145 -7.06 -15.32 7.15
CA LEU A 145 -8.34 -14.99 6.53
C LEU A 145 -8.98 -13.78 7.23
N ASP A 146 -9.06 -13.81 8.57
CA ASP A 146 -9.60 -12.71 9.38
C ASP A 146 -8.81 -11.40 9.15
N LEU A 147 -7.47 -11.46 9.17
CA LEU A 147 -6.62 -10.32 8.82
C LEU A 147 -6.96 -9.77 7.43
N ARG A 148 -7.13 -10.63 6.42
CA ARG A 148 -7.43 -10.21 5.05
C ARG A 148 -8.80 -9.54 4.94
N MET A 149 -9.82 -10.06 5.62
CA MET A 149 -11.16 -9.49 5.61
C MET A 149 -11.20 -8.16 6.34
N LYS A 150 -10.58 -8.05 7.52
CA LYS A 150 -10.41 -6.76 8.24
C LYS A 150 -9.67 -5.73 7.39
N ARG A 151 -8.61 -6.14 6.67
CA ARG A 151 -7.86 -5.27 5.76
C ARG A 151 -8.76 -4.75 4.63
N GLN A 152 -9.55 -5.62 4.02
CA GLN A 152 -10.49 -5.25 2.95
C GLN A 152 -11.54 -4.25 3.44
N GLU A 153 -12.21 -4.54 4.56
CA GLU A 153 -13.23 -3.66 5.14
C GLU A 153 -12.67 -2.25 5.37
N ARG A 154 -11.47 -2.16 5.95
CA ARG A 154 -10.81 -0.86 6.23
C ARG A 154 -10.50 -0.06 4.97
N MET A 155 -10.09 -0.73 3.89
CA MET A 155 -9.67 -0.05 2.66
C MET A 155 -10.83 0.30 1.72
N LEU A 156 -11.89 -0.52 1.69
CA LEU A 156 -13.03 -0.29 0.79
C LEU A 156 -14.14 0.57 1.40
N SER A 157 -14.25 0.65 2.74
CA SER A 157 -15.33 1.40 3.40
C SER A 157 -15.14 2.92 3.41
N GLU A 158 -13.91 3.41 3.26
CA GLU A 158 -13.60 4.85 3.34
C GLU A 158 -12.93 5.35 2.05
N PRO A 159 -13.48 6.36 1.36
CA PRO A 159 -12.91 6.90 0.12
C PRO A 159 -11.73 7.85 0.38
N LYS A 160 -10.77 7.43 1.22
CA LYS A 160 -9.57 8.20 1.56
C LYS A 160 -8.38 7.91 0.64
N THR A 161 -8.39 6.73 0.03
CA THR A 161 -7.32 6.24 -0.84
C THR A 161 -7.92 5.85 -2.19
N GLU A 162 -7.34 6.34 -3.27
CA GLU A 162 -7.71 5.90 -4.61
C GLU A 162 -7.13 4.50 -4.86
N LEU A 163 -7.98 3.53 -5.17
CA LEU A 163 -7.59 2.13 -5.38
C LEU A 163 -7.73 1.76 -6.84
N ARG A 164 -6.63 1.39 -7.49
CA ARG A 164 -6.60 1.05 -8.91
C ARG A 164 -6.06 -0.36 -9.10
N PHE A 165 -6.88 -1.24 -9.64
CA PHE A 165 -6.56 -2.63 -9.84
C PHE A 165 -6.51 -2.96 -11.34
N LEU A 166 -5.44 -3.65 -11.73
CA LEU A 166 -5.33 -4.27 -13.04
C LEU A 166 -5.21 -5.78 -12.84
N ILE A 167 -6.09 -6.53 -13.49
CA ILE A 167 -6.22 -7.98 -13.35
C ILE A 167 -6.03 -8.59 -14.74
N ASP A 168 -5.07 -9.49 -14.90
CA ASP A 168 -4.99 -10.30 -16.12
C ASP A 168 -6.17 -11.27 -16.20
N GLU A 169 -6.73 -11.48 -17.39
CA GLU A 169 -7.83 -12.41 -17.62
C GLU A 169 -7.54 -13.82 -17.07
N ALA A 170 -6.28 -14.26 -17.02
CA ALA A 170 -5.88 -15.53 -16.41
C ALA A 170 -6.28 -15.66 -14.94
N ALA A 171 -6.32 -14.57 -14.18
CA ALA A 171 -6.75 -14.59 -12.78
C ALA A 171 -8.28 -14.82 -12.65
N LEU A 172 -9.06 -14.38 -13.64
CA LEU A 172 -10.51 -14.57 -13.67
C LEU A 172 -10.91 -15.94 -14.23
N ARG A 173 -10.10 -16.50 -15.14
CA ARG A 173 -10.33 -17.81 -15.79
C ARG A 173 -9.84 -18.99 -14.96
N ARG A 174 -8.95 -18.77 -14.00
CA ARG A 174 -8.44 -19.83 -13.12
C ARG A 174 -9.46 -20.14 -12.04
N VAL A 175 -10.04 -21.33 -12.10
CA VAL A 175 -11.01 -21.77 -11.09
C VAL A 175 -10.31 -21.96 -9.74
N VAL A 176 -10.67 -21.13 -8.78
CA VAL A 176 -10.28 -21.25 -7.38
C VAL A 176 -11.49 -21.76 -6.60
N GLY A 177 -11.39 -22.99 -6.07
CA GLY A 177 -12.55 -23.64 -5.45
C GLY A 177 -13.50 -24.21 -6.51
N THR A 178 -14.67 -23.58 -6.69
CA THR A 178 -15.72 -24.05 -7.63
C THR A 178 -16.13 -22.97 -8.63
N ALA A 179 -16.92 -23.36 -9.63
CA ALA A 179 -17.44 -22.43 -10.64
C ALA A 179 -18.38 -21.38 -10.03
N GLU A 180 -19.24 -21.79 -9.10
CA GLU A 180 -20.20 -20.93 -8.41
C GLU A 180 -19.48 -19.90 -7.52
N LEU A 181 -18.38 -20.31 -6.88
CA LEU A 181 -17.53 -19.41 -6.11
C LEU A 181 -16.92 -18.34 -7.02
N MET A 182 -16.39 -18.74 -8.18
CA MET A 182 -15.81 -17.79 -9.13
C MET A 182 -16.86 -16.84 -9.71
N GLU A 183 -18.07 -17.31 -9.96
CA GLU A 183 -19.19 -16.45 -10.37
C GLU A 183 -19.49 -15.40 -9.29
N ALA A 184 -19.63 -15.81 -8.03
CA ALA A 184 -19.84 -14.90 -6.91
C ALA A 184 -18.67 -13.90 -6.76
N GLN A 185 -17.43 -14.35 -6.96
CA GLN A 185 -16.25 -13.51 -6.95
C GLN A 185 -16.29 -12.44 -8.05
N ILE A 186 -16.69 -12.78 -9.27
CA ILE A 186 -16.78 -11.82 -10.39
C ILE A 186 -17.92 -10.82 -10.16
N GLN A 187 -19.07 -11.27 -9.65
CA GLN A 187 -20.15 -10.38 -9.25
C GLN A 187 -19.70 -9.39 -8.17
N HIS A 188 -18.91 -9.85 -7.19
CA HIS A 188 -18.32 -8.98 -6.18
C HIS A 188 -17.38 -7.93 -6.79
N LEU A 189 -16.54 -8.29 -7.79
CA LEU A 189 -15.70 -7.31 -8.48
C LEU A 189 -16.53 -6.22 -9.16
N GLN A 190 -17.65 -6.58 -9.79
CA GLN A 190 -18.56 -5.59 -10.40
C GLN A 190 -19.16 -4.65 -9.34
N GLN A 191 -19.59 -5.18 -8.20
CA GLN A 191 -20.13 -4.38 -7.10
C GLN A 191 -19.08 -3.42 -6.53
N VAL A 192 -17.86 -3.90 -6.27
CA VAL A 192 -16.76 -3.07 -5.75
C VAL A 192 -16.33 -2.01 -6.77
N SER A 193 -16.38 -2.31 -8.08
CA SER A 193 -16.08 -1.33 -9.14
C SER A 193 -17.08 -0.16 -9.22
N ALA A 194 -18.22 -0.25 -8.54
CA ALA A 194 -19.18 0.85 -8.45
C ALA A 194 -18.80 1.90 -7.39
N LEU A 195 -17.82 1.63 -6.52
CA LEU A 195 -17.31 2.59 -5.55
C LEU A 195 -16.48 3.68 -6.26
N GLU A 196 -16.78 4.96 -6.01
CA GLU A 196 -16.15 6.10 -6.71
C GLU A 196 -14.62 6.16 -6.61
N HIS A 197 -14.05 5.59 -5.55
CA HIS A 197 -12.61 5.59 -5.28
C HIS A 197 -11.91 4.29 -5.74
N VAL A 198 -12.62 3.39 -6.44
CA VAL A 198 -12.11 2.10 -6.89
C VAL A 198 -12.24 1.96 -8.41
N SER A 199 -11.15 1.61 -9.10
CA SER A 199 -11.17 1.25 -10.52
C SER A 199 -10.61 -0.14 -10.73
N ILE A 200 -11.33 -1.00 -11.45
CA ILE A 200 -10.91 -2.37 -11.76
C ILE A 200 -10.89 -2.55 -13.28
N GLY A 201 -9.67 -2.66 -13.83
CA GLY A 201 -9.43 -2.98 -15.23
C GLY A 201 -9.02 -4.43 -15.41
N VAL A 202 -9.53 -5.06 -16.46
CA VAL A 202 -9.19 -6.42 -16.88
C VAL A 202 -8.38 -6.37 -18.16
N VAL A 203 -7.25 -7.06 -18.19
CA VAL A 203 -6.40 -7.19 -19.37
C VAL A 203 -6.76 -8.51 -20.08
N PRO A 204 -7.43 -8.47 -21.25
CA PRO A 204 -7.88 -9.67 -21.94
C PRO A 204 -6.73 -10.40 -22.63
N PHE A 205 -6.88 -11.71 -22.88
CA PHE A 205 -5.87 -12.50 -23.58
C PHE A 205 -5.57 -12.00 -25.01
N SER A 206 -6.54 -11.36 -25.65
CA SER A 206 -6.39 -10.75 -26.98
C SER A 206 -5.34 -9.62 -27.01
N SER A 207 -4.97 -9.06 -25.85
CA SER A 207 -3.92 -8.04 -25.74
C SER A 207 -2.52 -8.58 -25.99
N GLY A 208 -2.33 -9.90 -25.94
CA GLY A 208 -1.02 -10.53 -26.14
C GLY A 208 -0.05 -10.20 -24.99
N LEU A 209 1.23 -9.98 -25.33
CA LEU A 209 2.25 -9.64 -24.35
C LEU A 209 2.28 -8.13 -24.08
N TYR A 210 2.38 -7.77 -22.80
CA TYR A 210 2.53 -6.39 -22.33
C TYR A 210 3.62 -6.28 -21.25
N PRO A 211 4.10 -5.07 -20.93
CA PRO A 211 5.20 -4.89 -19.99
C PRO A 211 4.92 -5.50 -18.62
N LEU A 212 5.94 -6.11 -18.01
CA LEU A 212 5.91 -6.63 -16.62
C LEU A 212 4.84 -7.69 -16.30
N LEU A 213 4.19 -8.30 -17.30
CA LEU A 213 3.21 -9.40 -17.13
C LEU A 213 3.66 -10.49 -16.12
N ARG A 214 4.96 -10.79 -16.05
CA ARG A 214 5.52 -11.87 -15.22
C ARG A 214 5.63 -11.55 -13.73
N SER A 215 5.35 -10.33 -13.30
CA SER A 215 5.59 -9.90 -11.92
C SER A 215 4.37 -9.15 -11.41
N PRO A 216 3.61 -9.67 -10.43
CA PRO A 216 2.64 -8.87 -9.71
C PRO A 216 3.38 -7.79 -8.91
N TYR A 217 2.76 -6.64 -8.75
CA TYR A 217 3.35 -5.53 -8.00
C TYR A 217 2.29 -4.57 -7.47
N VAL A 218 2.63 -3.94 -6.34
CA VAL A 218 1.83 -2.88 -5.75
C VAL A 218 2.64 -1.59 -5.67
N ILE A 219 2.10 -0.50 -6.19
CA ILE A 219 2.67 0.84 -6.10
C ILE A 219 1.86 1.63 -5.07
N PHE A 220 2.54 2.15 -4.06
CA PHE A 220 2.01 3.08 -3.10
C PHE A 220 2.48 4.50 -3.47
N GLU A 221 1.53 5.40 -3.67
CA GLU A 221 1.81 6.83 -3.84
C GLU A 221 1.33 7.62 -2.62
N PHE A 222 2.25 8.37 -2.01
CA PHE A 222 1.95 9.23 -0.87
C PHE A 222 1.65 10.65 -1.34
N THR A 223 1.21 11.52 -0.41
CA THR A 223 0.75 12.87 -0.76
C THR A 223 1.80 13.67 -1.55
N LYS A 224 1.31 14.56 -2.44
CA LYS A 224 2.12 15.34 -3.41
C LYS A 224 3.33 16.09 -2.82
N ALA A 225 3.35 16.38 -1.52
CA ALA A 225 4.46 17.06 -0.87
C ALA A 225 5.75 16.21 -0.85
N ASP A 226 5.62 14.89 -0.77
CA ASP A 226 6.77 14.00 -0.57
C ASP A 226 7.30 13.42 -1.88
N GLN A 227 6.46 13.39 -2.93
CA GLN A 227 6.70 12.70 -4.21
C GLN A 227 7.22 11.25 -4.05
N GLU A 228 7.16 10.70 -2.84
CA GLU A 228 7.68 9.39 -2.51
C GLU A 228 6.71 8.35 -3.05
N ARG A 229 7.28 7.35 -3.71
CA ARG A 229 6.56 6.18 -4.18
C ARG A 229 7.33 4.96 -3.73
N VAL A 230 6.56 3.92 -3.42
CA VAL A 230 7.11 2.63 -3.02
C VAL A 230 6.51 1.56 -3.91
N VAL A 231 7.36 0.71 -4.49
CA VAL A 231 6.93 -0.52 -5.16
C VAL A 231 7.20 -1.69 -4.24
N TYR A 232 6.16 -2.48 -3.99
CA TYR A 232 6.23 -3.75 -3.31
C TYR A 232 6.14 -4.88 -4.34
N LEU A 233 7.12 -5.76 -4.33
CA LEU A 233 7.18 -6.96 -5.16
C LEU A 233 7.12 -8.17 -4.23
N GLU A 234 6.09 -8.99 -4.40
CA GLU A 234 6.00 -10.28 -3.72
C GLU A 234 6.73 -11.34 -4.54
N ASN A 235 7.63 -12.07 -3.89
CA ASN A 235 8.39 -13.18 -4.47
C ASN A 235 8.13 -14.44 -3.64
N PRO A 236 8.32 -15.64 -4.22
CA PRO A 236 8.18 -16.89 -3.46
C PRO A 236 9.04 -16.94 -2.18
N ASP A 237 10.22 -16.31 -2.21
CA ASP A 237 11.19 -16.32 -1.11
C ASP A 237 11.08 -15.10 -0.18
N GLY A 238 10.09 -14.23 -0.37
CA GLY A 238 9.90 -13.02 0.46
C GLY A 238 9.41 -11.83 -0.35
N SER A 239 9.86 -10.63 -0.01
CA SER A 239 9.43 -9.41 -0.71
C SER A 239 10.56 -8.46 -0.97
N VAL A 240 10.49 -7.73 -2.08
CA VAL A 240 11.40 -6.63 -2.41
C VAL A 240 10.62 -5.31 -2.33
N ILE A 241 11.20 -4.34 -1.62
CA ILE A 241 10.65 -3.00 -1.47
C ILE A 241 11.57 -2.02 -2.19
N LEU A 242 11.06 -1.35 -3.21
CA LEU A 242 11.75 -0.30 -3.94
C LEU A 242 11.18 1.05 -3.51
N ASN A 243 12.05 2.01 -3.22
CA ASN A 243 11.69 3.42 -3.09
C ASN A 243 12.33 4.21 -4.24
N ASN A 244 11.94 5.47 -4.45
CA ASN A 244 12.48 6.31 -5.53
C ASN A 244 14.02 6.39 -5.58
N LYS A 245 14.72 6.10 -4.47
CA LYS A 245 16.19 6.14 -4.38
C LYS A 245 16.85 4.77 -4.57
N ALA A 246 16.06 3.70 -4.58
CA ALA A 246 16.55 2.34 -4.73
C ALA A 246 16.63 1.98 -6.21
N ILE A 247 17.85 1.75 -6.69
CA ILE A 247 18.10 1.08 -7.97
C ILE A 247 18.43 -0.37 -7.63
N VAL A 248 17.56 -1.31 -7.97
CA VAL A 248 17.90 -2.73 -7.94
C VAL A 248 18.58 -3.08 -9.28
N GLY A 249 19.58 -3.96 -9.21
CA GLY A 249 20.47 -4.32 -10.32
C GLY A 249 19.79 -4.39 -11.70
N VAL A 250 20.48 -3.79 -12.68
CA VAL A 250 20.08 -3.60 -14.09
C VAL A 250 18.60 -3.19 -14.28
N GLN A 251 18.40 -1.86 -14.28
CA GLN A 251 17.40 -1.09 -15.04
C GLN A 251 15.97 -0.85 -14.51
N ARG A 252 15.50 -1.35 -13.36
CA ARG A 252 14.10 -1.06 -12.94
C ARG A 252 14.01 -0.13 -11.73
N SER A 253 13.47 1.06 -11.95
CA SER A 253 13.12 2.03 -10.92
C SER A 253 11.62 2.01 -10.62
N VAL A 254 11.17 2.77 -9.62
CA VAL A 254 9.75 2.93 -9.32
C VAL A 254 8.98 3.49 -10.53
N GLU A 255 9.61 4.39 -11.28
CA GLU A 255 9.06 4.99 -12.51
C GLU A 255 8.78 3.92 -13.57
N THR A 256 9.65 2.91 -13.73
CA THR A 256 9.44 1.83 -14.69
C THR A 256 8.14 1.05 -14.41
N TYR A 257 7.83 0.77 -13.14
CA TYR A 257 6.59 0.08 -12.76
C TYR A 257 5.37 0.97 -12.96
N LEU A 258 5.49 2.27 -12.67
CA LEU A 258 4.39 3.23 -12.83
C LEU A 258 4.05 3.45 -14.30
N GLU A 259 5.05 3.64 -15.15
CA GLU A 259 4.87 3.76 -16.60
C GLU A 259 4.23 2.51 -17.20
N ALA A 260 4.69 1.32 -16.78
CA ALA A 260 4.09 0.06 -17.20
C ALA A 260 2.63 -0.05 -16.76
N PHE A 261 2.30 0.32 -15.51
CA PHE A 261 0.93 0.30 -15.02
C PHE A 261 0.02 1.20 -15.86
N TRP A 262 0.46 2.43 -16.16
CA TRP A 262 -0.30 3.35 -17.01
C TRP A 262 -0.41 2.88 -18.46
N GLU A 263 0.63 2.28 -19.02
CA GLU A 263 0.53 1.69 -20.37
C GLU A 263 -0.54 0.60 -20.38
N ILE A 264 -0.52 -0.30 -19.39
CA ILE A 264 -1.49 -1.40 -19.31
C ILE A 264 -2.91 -0.88 -19.16
N GLU A 265 -3.11 0.03 -18.23
CA GLU A 265 -4.41 0.63 -17.95
C GLU A 265 -5.00 1.34 -19.16
N ASN A 266 -4.21 2.13 -19.88
CA ASN A 266 -4.72 2.97 -20.96
C ASN A 266 -4.83 2.24 -22.31
N ARG A 267 -4.04 1.17 -22.53
CA ARG A 267 -3.94 0.52 -23.84
C ARG A 267 -4.55 -0.87 -23.89
N TYR A 268 -4.46 -1.63 -22.80
CA TYR A 268 -4.84 -3.05 -22.81
C TYR A 268 -6.03 -3.36 -21.90
N ALA A 269 -6.26 -2.59 -20.85
CA ALA A 269 -7.32 -2.87 -19.90
C ALA A 269 -8.69 -2.36 -20.35
N GLN A 270 -9.73 -3.13 -20.06
CA GLN A 270 -11.14 -2.72 -20.16
C GLN A 270 -11.82 -2.84 -18.79
N PRO A 271 -12.87 -2.08 -18.48
CA PRO A 271 -13.59 -2.20 -17.21
C PRO A 271 -14.10 -3.62 -16.94
N ILE A 272 -14.09 -4.07 -15.68
CA ILE A 272 -14.60 -5.41 -15.29
C ILE A 272 -16.06 -5.64 -15.72
N THR A 273 -16.89 -4.61 -15.72
CA THR A 273 -18.29 -4.67 -16.16
C THR A 273 -18.40 -4.96 -17.65
N GLU A 274 -17.55 -4.35 -18.47
CA GLU A 274 -17.47 -4.61 -19.90
C GLU A 274 -16.94 -6.01 -20.18
N TRP A 275 -15.82 -6.40 -19.55
CA TRP A 275 -15.25 -7.74 -19.71
C TRP A 275 -16.25 -8.85 -19.34
N SER A 276 -16.98 -8.70 -18.23
CA SER A 276 -17.96 -9.69 -17.78
C SER A 276 -19.15 -9.82 -18.74
N SER A 277 -19.59 -8.71 -19.36
CA SER A 277 -20.67 -8.74 -20.35
C SER A 277 -20.32 -9.56 -21.61
N GLN A 278 -19.03 -9.60 -21.96
CA GLN A 278 -18.50 -10.39 -23.08
C GLN A 278 -18.28 -11.86 -22.70
N HIS A 279 -18.26 -12.19 -21.40
CA HIS A 279 -17.90 -13.51 -20.87
C HIS A 279 -18.91 -14.01 -19.82
N PRO A 280 -20.17 -14.30 -20.22
CA PRO A 280 -21.23 -14.67 -19.26
C PRO A 280 -21.04 -16.05 -18.59
N GLN A 281 -20.09 -16.87 -19.05
CA GLN A 281 -19.82 -18.22 -18.51
C GLN A 281 -18.32 -18.39 -18.24
N VAL A 282 -17.81 -17.69 -17.23
CA VAL A 282 -16.37 -17.70 -16.93
C VAL A 282 -15.88 -19.05 -16.39
N ALA A 283 -16.78 -19.90 -15.89
CA ALA A 283 -16.46 -21.15 -15.19
C ALA A 283 -17.08 -22.43 -15.79
N ALA A 284 -17.33 -22.45 -17.10
CA ALA A 284 -17.75 -23.66 -17.83
C ALA A 284 -16.55 -24.44 -18.38
#